data_AF-A0A552J900-F1
#
_entry.id   AF-A0A552J900-F1
#
_cell.length_a   1.000
_cell.length_b   1.000
_cell.length_c   1.000
_cell.angle_alpha   90.00
_cell.angle_beta   90.00
_cell.angle_gamma   90.00
#
_symmetry.space_group_name_H-M   'P 1'
#
loop_
_entity.id
_entity.type
_entity.pdbx_description
1 polymer ?
#
loop_
_entity_poly.entity_id
_entity_poly.type
_entity_poly.pdbx_seq_one_letter_code
_entity_poly.pdbx_strand_id
1 'polypeptide(L)'
;MRKQYLKVLKDYFKQEINSNFPQFKETKYKSIYLFSSEITYTWQVNESLNCFIILIPGLKGGDEFFIEIGWSTQGRFPQLERPSGYPTQEREEFNKEEFICRLDNLWSSHSFGWKFYELEDINDVANLIEKSQTLISIQEAKNIVIPKIDEAISKLKEFGLPYLSEFVANVINRKPMQ
;
A
#
# COMPACT_ATOMS: atom_id res chain seq x y z
N MET A 1 -1.71 11.82 10.00
CA MET A 1 -3.11 11.84 9.54
C MET A 1 -4.11 12.25 10.63
N ARG A 2 -5.09 13.10 10.30
CA ARG A 2 -6.27 13.40 11.15
C ARG A 2 -7.12 12.15 11.41
N LYS A 3 -7.76 12.05 12.58
CA LYS A 3 -8.52 10.85 13.00
C LYS A 3 -9.67 10.52 12.06
N GLN A 4 -10.39 11.54 11.58
CA GLN A 4 -11.52 11.41 10.67
C GLN A 4 -11.07 10.85 9.32
N TYR A 5 -9.97 11.37 8.76
CA TYR A 5 -9.37 10.83 7.54
C TYR A 5 -8.90 9.39 7.73
N LEU A 6 -8.21 9.10 8.83
CA LEU A 6 -7.72 7.74 9.10
C LEU A 6 -8.87 6.74 9.19
N LYS A 7 -9.98 7.13 9.83
CA LYS A 7 -11.19 6.29 9.92
C LYS A 7 -11.76 6.02 8.53
N VAL A 8 -12.03 7.07 7.76
CA VAL A 8 -12.56 6.94 6.40
C VAL A 8 -11.63 6.11 5.52
N LEU A 9 -10.32 6.35 5.61
CA LEU A 9 -9.30 5.64 4.87
C LEU A 9 -9.36 4.14 5.14
N LYS A 10 -9.31 3.74 6.40
CA LYS A 10 -9.31 2.32 6.78
C LYS A 10 -10.62 1.63 6.40
N ASP A 11 -11.75 2.27 6.68
CA ASP A 11 -13.07 1.69 6.45
C ASP A 11 -13.33 1.50 4.95
N TYR A 12 -13.08 2.55 4.15
CA TYR A 12 -13.34 2.53 2.72
C TYR A 12 -12.33 1.69 1.95
N PHE A 13 -11.04 1.77 2.28
CA PHE A 13 -10.02 0.92 1.64
C PHE A 13 -10.31 -0.57 1.89
N LYS A 14 -10.72 -0.94 3.11
CA LYS A 14 -11.12 -2.31 3.42
C LYS A 14 -12.30 -2.78 2.58
N GLN A 15 -13.31 -1.93 2.42
CA GLN A 15 -14.45 -2.23 1.56
C GLN A 15 -13.98 -2.49 0.13
N GLU A 16 -13.18 -1.58 -0.43
CA GLU A 16 -12.69 -1.71 -1.81
C GLU A 16 -11.79 -2.92 -2.01
N ILE A 17 -10.91 -3.25 -1.05
CA ILE A 17 -10.09 -4.47 -1.15
C ILE A 17 -10.96 -5.73 -1.17
N ASN A 18 -11.94 -5.82 -0.25
CA ASN A 18 -12.82 -7.00 -0.18
C ASN A 18 -13.68 -7.16 -1.43
N SER A 19 -14.12 -6.05 -2.04
CA SER A 19 -14.97 -6.07 -3.23
C SER A 19 -14.18 -6.35 -4.51
N ASN A 20 -12.99 -5.76 -4.67
CA ASN A 20 -12.25 -5.79 -5.93
C ASN A 20 -11.15 -6.86 -5.97
N PHE A 21 -10.65 -7.29 -4.82
CA PHE A 21 -9.54 -8.24 -4.71
C PHE A 21 -9.86 -9.34 -3.68
N PRO A 22 -10.90 -10.16 -3.91
CA PRO A 22 -11.42 -11.09 -2.91
C PRO A 22 -10.41 -12.15 -2.44
N GLN A 23 -9.34 -12.40 -3.21
CA GLN A 23 -8.23 -13.29 -2.83
C GLN A 23 -7.33 -12.71 -1.73
N PHE A 24 -7.37 -11.39 -1.51
CA PHE A 24 -6.62 -10.73 -0.46
C PHE A 24 -7.46 -10.63 0.83
N LYS A 25 -6.95 -11.19 1.93
CA LYS A 25 -7.59 -11.17 3.25
C LYS A 25 -6.78 -10.35 4.23
N GLU A 26 -7.45 -9.50 5.00
CA GLU A 26 -6.82 -8.74 6.09
C GLU A 26 -6.16 -9.70 7.08
N THR A 27 -4.85 -9.57 7.26
CA THR A 27 -4.05 -10.46 8.10
C THR A 27 -3.19 -9.63 9.05
N LYS A 28 -3.15 -10.05 10.31
CA LYS A 28 -2.32 -9.39 11.33
C LYS A 28 -1.02 -10.15 11.49
N TYR A 29 0.09 -9.43 11.35
CA TYR A 29 1.43 -9.96 11.60
C TYR A 29 2.08 -9.25 12.78
N LYS A 30 2.98 -9.98 13.46
CA LYS A 30 3.96 -9.38 14.35
C LYS A 30 5.27 -9.30 13.57
N SER A 31 5.71 -8.10 13.23
CA SER A 31 6.97 -7.85 12.53
C SER A 31 7.54 -6.52 13.02
N ILE A 32 8.87 -6.44 13.16
CA ILE A 32 9.56 -5.18 13.45
C ILE A 32 9.45 -4.18 12.29
N TYR A 33 9.15 -4.68 11.10
CA TYR A 33 8.97 -3.89 9.89
C TYR A 33 7.51 -3.48 9.64
N LEU A 34 6.60 -3.70 10.58
CA LEU A 34 5.18 -3.38 10.44
C LEU A 34 4.71 -2.51 11.61
N PHE A 35 4.28 -1.28 11.32
CA PHE A 35 3.71 -0.39 12.33
C PHE A 35 2.25 -0.75 12.63
N SER A 36 1.80 -0.49 13.86
CA SER A 36 0.43 -0.80 14.30
C SER A 36 -0.68 -0.03 13.57
N SER A 37 -0.32 1.08 12.90
CA SER A 37 -1.24 1.86 12.08
C SER A 37 -1.49 1.25 10.70
N GLU A 38 -0.57 0.42 10.21
CA GLU A 38 -0.65 -0.21 8.89
C GLU A 38 -1.70 -1.32 8.86
N ILE A 39 -2.20 -1.61 7.65
CA ILE A 39 -3.10 -2.74 7.41
C ILE A 39 -2.49 -3.59 6.31
N THR A 40 -2.33 -4.88 6.58
CA THR A 40 -1.83 -5.85 5.63
C THR A 40 -2.96 -6.73 5.13
N TYR A 41 -3.03 -6.89 3.82
CA TYR A 41 -3.88 -7.88 3.15
C TYR A 41 -2.99 -8.89 2.47
N THR A 42 -3.28 -10.18 2.69
CA THR A 42 -2.48 -11.28 2.18
C THR A 42 -3.30 -12.09 1.19
N TRP A 43 -2.73 -12.32 0.01
CA TRP A 43 -3.15 -13.38 -0.89
C TRP A 43 -2.20 -14.57 -0.68
N GLN A 44 -2.71 -15.60 -0.01
CA GLN A 44 -2.00 -16.86 0.17
C GLN A 44 -2.21 -17.73 -1.08
N VAL A 45 -1.16 -17.88 -1.89
CA VAL A 45 -1.20 -18.69 -3.12
C VAL A 45 -1.05 -20.17 -2.80
N ASN A 46 -0.15 -20.49 -1.86
CA ASN A 46 0.02 -21.81 -1.27
C ASN A 46 0.65 -21.67 0.13
N GLU A 47 1.12 -22.76 0.75
CA GLU A 47 1.70 -22.73 2.10
C GLU A 47 2.97 -21.89 2.22
N SER A 48 3.78 -21.80 1.16
CA SER A 48 5.03 -21.06 1.14
C SER A 48 4.96 -19.74 0.39
N LEU A 49 3.96 -19.52 -0.47
CA LEU A 49 3.89 -18.33 -1.32
C LEU A 49 2.77 -17.39 -0.89
N ASN A 50 3.15 -16.23 -0.36
CA ASN A 50 2.24 -15.15 0.00
C ASN A 50 2.55 -13.90 -0.81
N CYS A 51 1.49 -13.24 -1.30
CA CYS A 51 1.54 -11.89 -1.85
C CYS A 51 0.86 -10.91 -0.87
N PHE A 52 1.32 -9.66 -0.87
CA PHE A 52 0.88 -8.65 0.10
C PHE A 52 0.43 -7.37 -0.59
N ILE A 53 -0.62 -6.76 -0.02
CA ILE A 53 -0.97 -5.34 -0.19
C ILE A 53 -0.92 -4.72 1.20
N ILE A 54 -0.17 -3.64 1.37
CA ILE A 54 0.00 -2.98 2.66
C ILE A 54 -0.42 -1.52 2.54
N LEU A 55 -1.48 -1.16 3.25
CA LEU A 55 -1.91 0.22 3.40
C LEU A 55 -1.08 0.88 4.50
N ILE A 56 -0.41 1.98 4.16
CA ILE A 56 0.45 2.74 5.07
C ILE A 56 -0.10 4.16 5.22
N PRO A 57 -0.91 4.41 6.27
CA PRO A 57 -1.31 5.77 6.60
C PRO A 57 -0.08 6.60 6.99
N GLY A 58 0.01 7.83 6.49
CA GLY A 58 1.04 8.77 6.87
C GLY A 58 1.06 9.04 8.38
N LEU A 59 2.26 9.32 8.89
CA LEU A 59 2.48 9.65 10.31
C LEU A 59 1.68 10.88 10.75
N LYS A 60 1.61 11.13 12.06
CA LYS A 60 0.91 12.29 12.61
C LYS A 60 1.42 13.58 11.94
N GLY A 61 0.51 14.40 11.40
CA GLY A 61 0.85 15.59 10.60
C GLY A 61 0.80 15.37 9.08
N GLY A 62 1.18 14.18 8.59
CA GLY A 62 1.02 13.81 7.18
C GLY A 62 -0.40 13.34 6.89
N ASP A 63 -1.16 14.12 6.14
CA ASP A 63 -2.47 13.72 5.61
C ASP A 63 -2.28 13.15 4.20
N GLU A 64 -1.53 12.06 4.15
CA GLU A 64 -1.28 11.27 2.96
C GLU A 64 -1.26 9.80 3.35
N PHE A 65 -1.34 8.91 2.36
CA PHE A 65 -1.10 7.50 2.56
C PHE A 65 -0.28 6.93 1.39
N PHE A 66 0.23 5.74 1.61
CA PHE A 66 0.96 4.98 0.61
C PHE A 66 0.41 3.56 0.55
N ILE A 67 0.71 2.88 -0.56
CA ILE A 67 0.46 1.46 -0.72
C ILE A 67 1.79 0.81 -1.07
N GLU A 68 2.09 -0.27 -0.37
CA GLU A 68 3.17 -1.17 -0.75
C GLU A 68 2.57 -2.49 -1.22
N ILE A 69 3.28 -3.14 -2.14
CA ILE A 69 2.98 -4.49 -2.59
C ILE A 69 4.26 -5.32 -2.56
N GLY A 70 4.09 -6.63 -2.46
CA GLY A 70 5.24 -7.52 -2.40
C GLY A 70 4.88 -8.97 -2.22
N TRP A 71 5.89 -9.77 -1.89
CA TRP A 71 5.74 -11.21 -1.66
C TRP A 71 6.75 -11.76 -0.66
N SER A 72 6.48 -12.99 -0.23
CA SER A 72 7.41 -13.87 0.44
C SER A 72 7.16 -15.30 -0.03
N THR A 73 8.23 -16.01 -0.40
CA THR A 73 8.22 -17.44 -0.73
C THR A 73 8.47 -18.32 0.49
N GLN A 74 8.39 -17.76 1.71
CA GLN A 74 8.64 -18.44 2.99
C GLN A 74 7.36 -18.66 3.83
N GLY A 75 6.17 -18.39 3.29
CA GLY A 75 4.89 -18.61 3.98
C GLY A 75 4.61 -17.64 5.12
N ARG A 76 5.42 -16.57 5.26
CA ARG A 76 5.36 -15.59 6.35
C ARG A 76 5.42 -14.16 5.81
N PHE A 77 5.22 -13.18 6.68
CA PHE A 77 5.45 -11.78 6.32
C PHE A 77 6.95 -11.53 6.07
N PRO A 78 7.34 -10.71 5.08
CA PRO A 78 8.74 -10.42 4.77
C PRO A 78 9.55 -9.95 5.99
N GLN A 79 10.79 -10.40 6.10
CA GLN A 79 11.72 -10.07 7.20
C GLN A 79 12.86 -9.18 6.71
N LEU A 80 12.52 -8.22 5.86
CA LEU A 80 13.44 -7.26 5.25
C LEU A 80 12.98 -5.82 5.48
N GLU A 81 13.91 -4.88 5.36
CA GLU A 81 13.63 -3.44 5.41
C GLU A 81 12.66 -3.03 4.30
N ARG A 82 11.77 -2.07 4.58
CA ARG A 82 10.67 -1.67 3.70
C ARG A 82 10.74 -0.20 3.30
N PRO A 83 10.58 0.12 1.99
CA PRO A 83 10.60 -0.80 0.85
C PRO A 83 11.99 -1.45 0.69
N SER A 84 12.06 -2.68 0.18
CA SER A 84 13.33 -3.41 -0.02
C SER A 84 13.97 -3.19 -1.38
N GLY A 85 13.32 -2.42 -2.26
CA GLY A 85 13.90 -2.02 -3.54
C GLY A 85 12.89 -1.42 -4.50
N TYR A 86 13.34 -1.29 -5.75
CA TYR A 86 12.56 -0.80 -6.88
C TYR A 86 12.33 -1.94 -7.88
N PRO A 87 11.13 -2.03 -8.48
CA PRO A 87 10.87 -2.96 -9.55
C PRO A 87 11.75 -2.62 -10.76
N THR A 88 12.29 -3.64 -11.41
CA THR A 88 13.10 -3.47 -12.63
C THR A 88 12.28 -3.78 -13.87
N GLN A 89 12.74 -3.31 -15.03
CA GLN A 89 12.07 -3.62 -16.30
C GLN A 89 12.23 -5.11 -16.63
N GLU A 90 13.37 -5.70 -16.29
CA GLU A 90 13.73 -7.11 -16.51
C GLU A 90 13.19 -8.06 -15.43
N ARG A 91 12.50 -7.53 -14.41
CA ARG A 91 11.94 -8.30 -13.28
C ARG A 91 12.99 -9.12 -12.51
N GLU A 92 14.21 -8.59 -12.38
CA GLU A 92 15.29 -9.27 -11.64
C GLU A 92 14.88 -9.62 -10.22
N GLU A 93 14.07 -8.76 -9.60
CA GLU A 93 13.51 -8.95 -8.27
C GLU A 93 12.67 -10.22 -8.13
N PHE A 94 12.08 -10.78 -9.19
CA PHE A 94 11.30 -12.03 -9.12
C PHE A 94 12.15 -13.24 -8.71
N ASN A 95 13.49 -13.11 -8.74
CA ASN A 95 14.41 -14.11 -8.23
C ASN A 95 14.61 -14.04 -6.71
N LYS A 96 14.11 -13.00 -6.05
CA LYS A 96 14.22 -12.81 -4.60
C LYS A 96 13.11 -13.57 -3.89
N GLU A 97 13.48 -14.25 -2.79
CA GLU A 97 12.51 -14.91 -1.91
C GLU A 97 11.50 -13.93 -1.32
N GLU A 98 11.94 -12.70 -1.06
CA GLU A 98 11.13 -11.65 -0.47
C GLU A 98 11.39 -10.32 -1.18
N PHE A 99 10.33 -9.57 -1.41
CA PHE A 99 10.41 -8.25 -2.00
C PHE A 99 9.19 -7.42 -1.58
N ILE A 100 9.42 -6.14 -1.26
CA ILE A 100 8.37 -5.15 -1.02
C ILE A 100 8.79 -3.86 -1.73
N CYS A 101 7.89 -3.29 -2.52
CA CYS A 101 8.09 -1.98 -3.13
C CYS A 101 6.85 -1.11 -2.94
N ARG A 102 7.03 0.20 -3.12
CA ARG A 102 5.92 1.15 -3.21
C ARG A 102 5.17 0.93 -4.52
N LEU A 103 3.84 0.95 -4.45
CA LEU A 103 2.98 0.63 -5.59
C LEU A 103 3.25 1.57 -6.79
N ASP A 104 3.42 2.86 -6.51
CA ASP A 104 3.73 3.92 -7.47
C ASP A 104 5.05 3.71 -8.23
N ASN A 105 6.00 2.96 -7.67
CA ASN A 105 7.23 2.61 -8.36
C ASN A 105 6.99 1.71 -9.59
N LEU A 106 5.78 1.14 -9.77
CA LEU A 106 5.46 0.34 -10.96
C LEU A 106 5.19 1.18 -12.22
N TRP A 107 4.87 2.48 -12.08
CA TRP A 107 4.56 3.35 -13.23
C TRP A 107 5.22 4.73 -13.15
N SER A 108 5.85 5.06 -12.04
CA SER A 108 6.50 6.35 -11.81
C SER A 108 7.93 6.13 -11.34
N SER A 109 8.85 6.96 -11.83
CA SER A 109 10.23 7.03 -11.32
C SER A 109 10.35 7.83 -10.03
N HIS A 110 9.28 8.51 -9.60
CA HIS A 110 9.23 9.31 -8.39
C HIS A 110 8.24 8.67 -7.44
N SER A 111 8.67 8.45 -6.19
CA SER A 111 7.73 8.01 -5.17
C SER A 111 6.89 9.19 -4.68
N PHE A 112 5.58 9.04 -4.69
CA PHE A 112 4.63 10.03 -4.17
C PHE A 112 3.54 9.37 -3.33
N GLY A 113 3.22 10.00 -2.20
CA GLY A 113 2.06 9.64 -1.40
C GLY A 113 0.78 10.20 -2.00
N TRP A 114 -0.34 9.51 -1.78
CA TRP A 114 -1.68 10.07 -2.06
C TRP A 114 -2.02 11.10 -1.00
N LYS A 115 -1.73 12.36 -1.30
CA LYS A 115 -1.98 13.51 -0.41
C LYS A 115 -3.45 13.93 -0.46
N PHE A 116 -4.00 14.27 0.71
CA PHE A 116 -5.36 14.79 0.86
C PHE A 116 -5.46 16.30 0.69
N TYR A 117 -4.32 17.00 0.71
CA TYR A 117 -4.21 18.40 0.34
C TYR A 117 -2.88 18.65 -0.36
N GLU A 118 -2.88 19.59 -1.30
CA GLU A 118 -1.65 20.15 -1.83
C GLU A 118 -1.26 21.36 -0.97
N LEU A 119 0.03 21.47 -0.66
CA LEU A 119 0.57 22.68 -0.06
C LEU A 119 0.92 23.62 -1.21
N GLU A 120 0.07 24.62 -1.41
CA GLU A 120 0.25 25.61 -2.48
C GLU A 120 1.46 26.53 -2.21
N ASP A 121 1.83 26.76 -0.93
CA ASP A 121 3.03 27.53 -0.56
C ASP A 121 3.61 27.07 0.79
N ILE A 122 4.92 26.82 0.82
CA ILE A 122 5.70 26.49 2.03
C ILE A 122 5.74 27.68 3.01
N ASN A 123 5.55 28.90 2.52
CA ASN A 123 5.56 30.11 3.35
C ASN A 123 4.29 30.30 4.17
N ASP A 124 3.26 29.48 3.94
CA ASP A 124 1.97 29.60 4.61
C ASP A 124 1.82 28.65 5.81
N VAL A 125 2.84 28.67 6.67
CA VAL A 125 2.89 27.89 7.92
C VAL A 125 1.72 28.24 8.83
N ALA A 126 1.21 29.48 8.75
CA ALA A 126 0.03 29.92 9.49
C ALA A 126 -1.24 29.18 9.03
N ASN A 127 -1.52 29.13 7.72
CA ASN A 127 -2.67 28.35 7.21
C ASN A 127 -2.52 26.85 7.43
N LEU A 128 -1.28 26.34 7.47
CA LEU A 128 -1.01 24.95 7.84
C LEU A 128 -1.44 24.64 9.28
N ILE A 129 -1.10 25.52 10.23
CA ILE A 129 -1.50 25.38 11.63
C ILE A 129 -3.02 25.49 11.74
N GLU A 130 -3.64 26.46 11.07
CA GLU A 130 -5.10 26.66 11.11
C GLU A 130 -5.86 25.47 10.51
N LYS A 131 -5.46 24.98 9.33
CA LYS A 131 -6.04 23.78 8.69
C LYS A 131 -5.83 22.52 9.53
N SER A 132 -4.73 22.42 10.27
CA SER A 132 -4.48 21.29 11.18
C SER A 132 -5.38 21.30 12.43
N GLN A 133 -5.87 22.49 12.83
CA GLN A 133 -6.73 22.70 13.98
C GLN A 133 -8.23 22.65 13.64
N THR A 134 -8.61 22.93 12.39
CA THR A 134 -10.02 22.81 11.96
C THR A 134 -10.55 21.38 12.14
N LEU A 135 -11.61 21.27 12.93
CA LEU A 135 -12.38 20.05 13.08
C LEU A 135 -13.09 19.74 11.77
N ILE A 136 -12.65 18.71 11.06
CA ILE A 136 -13.36 18.22 9.89
C ILE A 136 -14.48 17.27 10.32
N SER A 137 -15.62 17.38 9.66
CA SER A 137 -16.68 16.39 9.76
C SER A 137 -16.28 15.09 9.04
N ILE A 138 -16.97 13.99 9.36
CA ILE A 138 -16.79 12.73 8.65
C ILE A 138 -17.22 12.85 7.18
N GLN A 139 -18.21 13.68 6.86
CA GLN A 139 -18.67 13.85 5.49
C GLN A 139 -17.63 14.59 4.64
N GLU A 140 -17.02 15.65 5.17
CA GLU A 140 -15.91 16.32 4.49
C GLU A 140 -14.72 15.39 4.34
N ALA A 141 -14.42 14.58 5.36
CA ALA A 141 -13.39 13.55 5.29
C ALA A 141 -13.64 12.56 4.14
N LYS A 142 -14.88 12.10 3.96
CA LYS A 142 -15.27 11.23 2.84
C LYS A 142 -15.02 11.90 1.49
N ASN A 143 -15.48 13.13 1.32
CA ASN A 143 -15.36 13.86 0.06
C ASN A 143 -13.90 14.06 -0.38
N ILE A 144 -12.97 14.14 0.57
CA ILE A 144 -11.53 14.33 0.31
C ILE A 144 -10.81 12.99 0.11
N VAL A 145 -11.07 12.02 1.00
CA VAL A 145 -10.28 10.80 1.08
C VAL A 145 -10.71 9.76 0.04
N ILE A 146 -12.02 9.64 -0.22
CA ILE A 146 -12.56 8.59 -1.13
C ILE A 146 -11.97 8.70 -2.54
N PRO A 147 -11.95 9.87 -3.21
CA PRO A 147 -11.40 9.97 -4.56
C PRO A 147 -9.94 9.53 -4.66
N LYS A 148 -9.14 9.77 -3.60
CA LYS A 148 -7.74 9.33 -3.53
C LYS A 148 -7.60 7.83 -3.35
N ILE A 149 -8.53 7.21 -2.62
CA ILE A 149 -8.60 5.74 -2.51
C ILE A 149 -9.02 5.14 -3.83
N ASP A 150 -10.04 5.69 -4.49
CA ASP A 150 -10.51 5.20 -5.80
C ASP A 150 -9.38 5.20 -6.83
N GLU A 151 -8.61 6.29 -6.87
CA GLU A 151 -7.41 6.39 -7.69
C GLU A 151 -6.39 5.30 -7.34
N ALA A 152 -6.07 5.12 -6.05
CA ALA A 152 -5.12 4.12 -5.61
C ALA A 152 -5.57 2.67 -5.90
N ILE A 153 -6.87 2.39 -5.75
CA ILE A 153 -7.49 1.10 -6.09
C ILE A 153 -7.45 0.87 -7.60
N SER A 154 -7.70 1.90 -8.41
CA SER A 154 -7.52 1.83 -9.86
C SER A 154 -6.08 1.46 -10.22
N LYS A 155 -5.09 2.08 -9.56
CA LYS A 155 -3.66 1.76 -9.78
C LYS A 155 -3.27 0.37 -9.29
N LEU A 156 -3.87 -0.11 -8.21
CA LEU A 156 -3.73 -1.52 -7.80
C LEU A 156 -4.26 -2.48 -8.87
N LYS A 157 -5.41 -2.18 -9.49
CA LYS A 157 -5.97 -3.02 -10.57
C LYS A 157 -5.10 -2.97 -11.83
N GLU A 158 -4.65 -1.78 -12.19
CA GLU A 158 -3.92 -1.52 -13.44
C GLU A 158 -2.49 -2.06 -13.40
N PHE A 159 -1.78 -1.87 -12.28
CA PHE A 159 -0.36 -2.21 -12.16
C PHE A 159 -0.07 -3.27 -11.09
N GLY A 160 -0.64 -3.09 -9.90
CA GLY A 160 -0.30 -3.91 -8.74
C GLY A 160 -0.67 -5.39 -8.88
N LEU A 161 -1.93 -5.68 -9.20
CA LEU A 161 -2.42 -7.05 -9.34
C LEU A 161 -1.78 -7.78 -10.53
N PRO A 162 -1.64 -7.17 -11.73
CA PRO A 162 -0.90 -7.78 -12.83
C PRO A 162 0.54 -8.13 -12.44
N TYR A 163 1.25 -7.21 -11.77
CA TYR A 163 2.63 -7.43 -11.34
C TYR A 163 2.77 -8.59 -10.35
N LEU A 164 1.91 -8.67 -9.34
CA LEU A 164 1.89 -9.79 -8.39
C LEU A 164 1.49 -11.11 -9.08
N SER A 165 0.56 -11.06 -10.03
CA SER A 165 0.12 -12.24 -10.78
C SER A 165 1.23 -12.77 -11.71
N GLU A 166 1.99 -11.87 -12.32
CA GLU A 166 3.18 -12.19 -13.13
C GLU A 166 4.24 -12.89 -12.27
N PHE A 167 4.54 -12.35 -11.09
CA PHE A 167 5.43 -12.98 -10.12
C PHE A 167 4.95 -14.39 -9.73
N VAL A 168 3.67 -14.53 -9.37
CA VAL A 168 3.09 -15.83 -8.99
C VAL A 168 3.21 -16.85 -10.13
N ALA A 169 2.89 -16.45 -11.36
CA ALA A 169 3.04 -17.30 -12.53
C ALA A 169 4.52 -17.68 -12.77
N ASN A 170 5.45 -16.74 -12.56
CA ASN A 170 6.88 -17.00 -12.69
C ASN A 170 7.35 -18.05 -11.66
N VAL A 171 6.98 -17.91 -10.39
CA VAL A 171 7.39 -18.83 -9.32
C VAL A 171 6.75 -20.22 -9.50
N ILE A 172 5.47 -20.29 -9.85
CA ILE A 172 4.79 -21.58 -10.04
C ILE A 172 5.38 -22.36 -11.24
N ASN A 173 5.78 -21.67 -12.31
CA ASN A 173 6.33 -22.30 -13.50
C ASN A 173 7.81 -22.67 -13.39
N ARG A 174 8.53 -22.17 -12.38
CA ARG A 174 9.89 -22.64 -12.08
C ARG A 174 9.80 -24.10 -11.61
N LYS A 175 10.14 -25.04 -12.51
CA LYS A 175 10.41 -26.41 -12.10
C LYS A 175 11.46 -26.36 -10.98
N PRO A 176 11.28 -27.12 -9.87
CA PRO A 176 12.35 -27.24 -8.89
C PRO A 176 13.58 -27.75 -9.63
N MET A 177 14.69 -27.01 -9.59
CA MET A 177 15.97 -27.55 -10.01
C MET A 177 16.24 -28.74 -9.10
N GLN A 178 16.10 -29.94 -9.66
CA GLN A 178 16.50 -31.19 -9.02
C GLN A 178 18.03 -31.25 -8.92
#